data_AF-A0A960U1R1-F1
#
_entry.id   AF-A0A960U1R1-F1
#
_cell.length_a   1.000
_cell.length_b   1.000
_cell.length_c   1.000
_cell.angle_alpha   90.00
_cell.angle_beta   90.00
_cell.angle_gamma   90.00
#
_symmetry.space_group_name_H-M   'P 1'
#
loop_
_entity.id
_entity.type
_entity.pdbx_description
1 polymer ?
#
loop_
_entity_poly.entity_id
_entity_poly.type
_entity_poly.pdbx_seq_one_letter_code
_entity_poly.pdbx_strand_id
1 'polypeptide(L)'
;DLEALDEGEFYWYQLVGLRVQTHDGRDLGAVTSLFATGANDVLVVGEGKDEILIPYTDDAIASIDLDAKLIVLADVEGLVE
;
A
#
# COMPACT_ATOMS: atom_id res chain seq x y z
N ASP A 1 18.95 -5.67 19.28
CA ASP A 1 19.49 -5.85 17.93
C ASP A 1 18.30 -5.87 17.00
N LEU A 2 18.02 -4.74 16.35
CA LEU A 2 17.02 -4.69 15.30
C LEU A 2 17.82 -4.93 14.03
N GLU A 3 17.76 -6.16 13.55
CA GLU A 3 18.32 -6.54 12.26
C GLU A 3 17.83 -5.53 11.22
N ALA A 4 18.77 -4.98 10.46
CA ALA A 4 18.48 -4.07 9.37
C ALA A 4 17.66 -4.86 8.35
N LEU A 5 16.34 -4.72 8.46
CA LEU A 5 15.39 -5.15 7.46
C LEU A 5 15.86 -4.60 6.11
N ASP A 6 15.98 -5.51 5.14
CA ASP A 6 16.30 -5.19 3.75
C ASP A 6 15.47 -3.98 3.33
N GLU A 7 16.06 -3.03 2.59
CA GLU A 7 15.41 -1.81 2.12
C GLU A 7 14.11 -2.14 1.35
N GLY A 8 12.98 -2.31 2.05
CA GLY A 8 11.74 -2.83 1.47
C GLY A 8 10.78 -3.49 2.47
N GLU A 9 11.25 -3.95 3.62
CA GLU A 9 10.36 -4.49 4.67
C GLU A 9 9.86 -3.38 5.60
N PHE A 10 8.81 -2.69 5.18
CA PHE A 10 8.07 -1.79 6.07
C PHE A 10 7.23 -2.60 7.06
N TYR A 11 7.27 -2.22 8.33
CA TYR A 11 6.32 -2.79 9.28
C TYR A 11 4.90 -2.33 8.94
N TRP A 12 3.92 -3.22 9.01
CA TRP A 12 2.52 -2.91 8.69
C TRP A 12 1.99 -1.66 9.41
N TYR A 13 2.41 -1.42 10.67
CA TYR A 13 1.99 -0.24 11.43
C TYR A 13 2.51 1.08 10.85
N GLN A 14 3.58 1.06 10.07
CA GLN A 14 4.13 2.24 9.40
C GLN A 14 3.33 2.59 8.15
N LEU A 15 2.60 1.64 7.58
CA LEU A 15 1.82 1.82 6.35
C LEU A 15 0.39 2.27 6.63
N VAL A 16 -0.18 1.89 7.78
CA VAL A 16 -1.51 2.34 8.20
C VAL A 16 -1.52 3.88 8.33
N GLY A 17 -2.51 4.51 7.70
CA GLY A 17 -2.70 5.96 7.67
C GLY A 17 -1.99 6.68 6.52
N LEU A 18 -1.20 5.99 5.70
CA LEU A 18 -0.61 6.58 4.49
C LEU A 18 -1.68 6.76 3.42
N ARG A 19 -1.59 7.86 2.66
CA ARG A 19 -2.43 8.08 1.49
C ARG A 19 -1.99 7.17 0.36
N VAL A 20 -2.95 6.70 -0.44
CA VAL A 20 -2.66 5.87 -1.61
C VAL A 20 -3.17 6.56 -2.87
N GLN A 21 -2.31 6.62 -3.87
CA GLN A 21 -2.61 7.26 -5.16
C GLN A 21 -2.21 6.36 -6.32
N THR A 22 -2.92 6.45 -7.44
CA THR A 22 -2.48 5.84 -8.70
C THR A 22 -1.32 6.63 -9.29
N HIS A 23 -0.62 6.04 -10.26
CA HIS A 23 0.45 6.71 -11.00
C HIS A 23 0.01 8.03 -11.68
N ASP A 24 -1.27 8.15 -12.09
CA ASP A 24 -1.88 9.38 -12.63
C ASP A 24 -2.19 10.44 -11.55
N GLY A 25 -1.96 10.15 -10.27
CA GLY A 25 -2.27 11.04 -9.15
C GLY A 25 -3.73 10.99 -8.69
N ARG A 26 -4.50 9.97 -9.11
CA ARG A 26 -5.86 9.76 -8.56
C ARG A 26 -5.75 9.28 -7.12
N ASP A 27 -6.37 10.01 -6.21
CA ASP A 27 -6.42 9.63 -4.80
C ASP A 27 -7.46 8.55 -4.53
N LEU A 28 -7.01 7.49 -3.84
CA LEU A 28 -7.80 6.30 -3.51
C LEU A 28 -8.19 6.24 -2.04
N GLY A 29 -7.69 7.16 -1.21
CA GLY A 29 -7.92 7.16 0.22
C GLY A 29 -6.65 6.92 1.03
N ALA A 30 -6.82 6.40 2.24
CA ALA A 30 -5.72 6.06 3.13
C ALA A 30 -5.77 4.58 3.50
N VAL A 31 -4.61 3.99 3.80
CA VAL A 31 -4.52 2.62 4.30
C VAL A 31 -5.17 2.55 5.67
N THR A 32 -6.19 1.70 5.81
CA THR A 32 -6.91 1.50 7.07
C THR A 32 -6.43 0.26 7.81
N SER A 33 -6.01 -0.77 7.08
CA SER A 33 -5.53 -2.03 7.64
C SER A 33 -4.70 -2.81 6.63
N LEU A 34 -3.98 -3.82 7.12
CA LEU A 34 -3.31 -4.82 6.30
C LEU A 34 -3.70 -6.20 6.81
N PHE A 35 -3.81 -7.18 5.91
CA PHE A 35 -3.97 -8.58 6.29
C PHE A 35 -3.16 -9.51 5.41
N ALA A 36 -2.62 -10.56 6.02
CA ALA A 36 -1.88 -11.60 5.32
C ALA A 36 -2.85 -12.60 4.68
N THR A 37 -2.65 -12.91 3.40
CA THR A 37 -3.39 -13.98 2.71
C THR A 37 -2.67 -15.34 2.78
N GLY A 38 -1.50 -15.39 3.41
CA GLY A 38 -0.62 -16.56 3.49
C GLY A 38 0.43 -16.63 2.37
N ALA A 39 0.23 -15.93 1.25
CA ALA A 39 1.22 -15.78 0.18
C ALA A 39 1.81 -14.36 0.15
N ASN A 40 0.95 -13.34 0.14
CA ASN A 40 1.34 -11.92 0.22
C ASN A 40 0.40 -11.17 1.16
N ASP A 41 0.87 -10.00 1.61
CA ASP A 41 0.04 -9.06 2.36
C ASP A 41 -0.87 -8.27 1.42
N VAL A 42 -2.01 -7.85 1.94
CA VAL A 42 -2.99 -7.02 1.22
C VAL A 42 -3.24 -5.76 2.03
N LEU A 43 -3.03 -4.61 1.38
CA LEU A 43 -3.41 -3.29 1.87
C LEU A 43 -4.92 -3.11 1.70
N VAL A 44 -5.57 -2.63 2.75
CA VAL A 44 -6.96 -2.16 2.70
C VAL A 44 -6.93 -0.65 2.68
N VAL A 45 -7.48 -0.05 1.62
CA VAL A 45 -7.50 1.40 1.41
C VAL A 45 -8.93 1.89 1.38
N GLY A 46 -9.23 2.95 2.14
CA GLY A 46 -10.59 3.50 2.25
C GLY A 46 -11.40 2.84 3.36
N GLU A 47 -12.68 3.19 3.45
CA GLU A 47 -13.58 2.76 4.53
C GLU A 47 -14.93 2.27 3.99
N GLY A 48 -15.45 1.20 4.59
CA GLY A 48 -16.82 0.73 4.34
C GLY A 48 -17.03 0.12 2.95
N LYS A 49 -17.87 0.73 2.11
CA LYS A 49 -18.22 0.18 0.80
C LYS A 49 -17.23 0.54 -0.31
N ASP A 50 -16.35 1.49 -0.03
CA ASP A 50 -15.35 2.01 -0.96
C ASP A 50 -13.95 1.47 -0.60
N GLU A 51 -13.88 0.35 0.12
CA GLU A 51 -12.63 -0.34 0.43
C GLU A 51 -12.02 -0.96 -0.83
N ILE A 52 -10.76 -0.64 -1.07
CA ILE A 52 -9.96 -1.16 -2.17
C ILE A 52 -8.89 -2.08 -1.57
N LEU A 53 -8.79 -3.28 -2.13
CA LEU A 53 -7.81 -4.29 -1.74
C LEU A 53 -6.64 -4.26 -2.72
N ILE A 54 -5.46 -3.93 -2.22
CA ILE A 54 -4.26 -3.77 -3.05
C ILE A 54 -3.22 -4.78 -2.57
N PRO A 55 -2.73 -5.68 -3.44
CA PRO A 55 -1.65 -6.58 -3.06
C PRO A 55 -0.40 -5.76 -2.73
N TYR A 56 0.22 -6.06 -1.59
CA TYR A 56 1.50 -5.48 -1.22
C TYR A 56 2.62 -6.27 -1.91
N THR A 57 2.90 -5.91 -3.16
CA THR A 57 3.93 -6.52 -4.01
C THR A 57 4.66 -5.44 -4.81
N ASP A 58 5.90 -5.71 -5.22
CA ASP A 58 6.70 -4.81 -6.06
C ASP A 58 6.01 -4.45 -7.40
N ASP A 59 5.13 -5.32 -7.89
CA ASP A 59 4.38 -5.09 -9.13
C ASP A 59 3.25 -4.08 -8.94
N ALA A 60 2.63 -4.05 -7.75
CA ALA A 60 1.50 -3.17 -7.46
C ALA A 60 1.91 -1.84 -6.82
N ILE A 61 3.04 -1.83 -6.09
CA ILE A 61 3.53 -0.65 -5.37
C ILE A 61 4.73 -0.06 -6.09
N ALA A 62 4.55 1.12 -6.70
CA ALA A 62 5.63 1.82 -7.39
C ALA A 62 6.58 2.53 -6.42
N SER A 63 6.06 3.09 -5.32
CA SER A 63 6.86 3.83 -4.34
C SER A 63 6.13 3.99 -3.01
N ILE A 64 6.90 4.01 -1.92
CA ILE A 64 6.43 4.33 -0.57
C ILE A 64 7.30 5.45 -0.01
N ASP A 65 6.66 6.57 0.36
CA ASP A 65 7.29 7.71 0.99
C ASP A 65 6.68 7.90 2.39
N LEU A 66 7.43 7.52 3.43
CA LEU A 66 6.97 7.64 4.82
C LEU A 66 6.96 9.08 5.32
N ASP A 67 7.85 9.94 4.80
CA ASP A 67 7.93 11.36 5.17
C ASP A 67 6.72 12.13 4.60
N ALA A 68 6.39 11.87 3.33
CA ALA A 68 5.20 12.41 2.67
C ALA A 68 3.90 11.67 3.08
N LYS A 69 4.02 10.52 3.74
CA LYS A 69 2.92 9.60 4.08
C LYS A 69 2.11 9.19 2.85
N LEU A 70 2.79 8.80 1.79
CA LEU A 70 2.21 8.51 0.49
C LEU A 70 2.71 7.17 -0.06
N ILE A 71 1.78 6.38 -0.58
CA ILE A 71 2.02 5.18 -1.37
C ILE A 71 1.52 5.47 -2.79
N VAL A 72 2.37 5.22 -3.78
CA VAL A 72 2.03 5.34 -5.20
C VAL A 72 1.93 3.95 -5.79
N LEU A 73 0.80 3.65 -6.41
CA LEU A 73 0.58 2.39 -7.11
C LEU A 73 1.22 2.42 -8.49
N ALA A 74 1.69 1.26 -8.92
CA ALA A 74 2.16 1.05 -10.28
C ALA A 74 1.01 1.14 -11.28
N ASP A 75 1.36 1.48 -12.53
CA ASP A 75 0.43 1.44 -13.66
C ASP A 75 0.28 -0.02 -14.14
N VAL A 76 -0.53 -0.78 -13.41
CA VAL A 76 -0.87 -2.16 -13.78
C VAL A 76 -2.33 -2.21 -14.21
N GLU A 77 -2.55 -2.71 -15.42
CA GLU A 77 -3.88 -2.86 -15.98
C GLU A 77 -4.75 -3.74 -15.05
N GLY A 78 -5.89 -3.21 -14.60
CA GLY A 78 -6.83 -3.92 -13.72
C GLY A 78 -6.55 -3.87 -12.21
N LEU A 79 -5.54 -3.12 -11.76
CA LEU A 79 -5.24 -2.98 -10.32
C LEU A 79 -6.29 -2.14 -9.57
N VAL A 80 -6.83 -1.11 -10.24
CA VAL A 80 -7.85 -0.21 -9.70
C VAL A 80 -8.85 0.12 -10.81
N GLU A 81 -10.03 -0.51 -10.77
CA GLU A 81 -11.18 -0.20 -11.65
C GLU A 81 -12.21 0.70 -10.95
#